data_AF-A0A1H6KKQ3-F1
#
_entry.id   AF-A0A1H6KKQ3-F1
#
_cell.length_a   1.000
_cell.length_b   1.000
_cell.length_c   1.000
_cell.angle_alpha   90.00
_cell.angle_beta   90.00
_cell.angle_gamma   90.00
#
_symmetry.space_group_name_H-M   'P 1'
#
loop_
_entity.id
_entity.type
_entity.pdbx_description
1 polymer ?
#
loop_
_entity_poly.entity_id
_entity_poly.type
_entity_poly.pdbx_seq_one_letter_code
_entity_poly.pdbx_strand_id
1 'polypeptide(L)'
;MRTGIKKTLLVATLLTLPAWPISAHQGSYEPAERVVQDVVVFTMQRAAQELLRVSRIDPVYQGYSRHYVNRQPAPRLDERSRQQLRKLAADHQRKLAGFERELDRELDKLANEYRRDSKKGKGHKRAKAREKFQRKVDQAYERFIVNTERQHDRFDQQRERILSDAYAYHSRRY
;
A
#
# COMPACT_ATOMS: atom_id res chain seq x y z
N MET A 1 -32.06 -1.27 -32.82
CA MET A 1 -32.48 -1.25 -31.40
C MET A 1 -31.32 -1.80 -30.57
N ARG A 2 -30.77 -0.98 -29.66
CA ARG A 2 -29.68 -1.34 -28.75
C ARG A 2 -30.26 -1.73 -27.39
N THR A 3 -30.05 -2.95 -26.95
CA THR A 3 -30.21 -3.41 -25.56
C THR A 3 -29.17 -4.53 -25.37
N GLY A 4 -28.01 -4.33 -24.77
CA GLY A 4 -27.83 -3.78 -23.43
C GLY A 4 -27.85 -4.92 -22.40
N ILE A 5 -27.01 -5.93 -22.57
CA ILE A 5 -26.90 -7.04 -21.62
C ILE A 5 -26.29 -6.49 -20.33
N LYS A 6 -27.10 -6.60 -19.29
CA LYS A 6 -26.90 -6.11 -17.94
C LYS A 6 -25.65 -6.76 -17.33
N LYS A 7 -24.65 -5.94 -17.00
CA LYS A 7 -23.56 -6.34 -16.09
C LYS A 7 -24.10 -6.28 -14.66
N THR A 8 -24.43 -7.41 -14.08
CA THR A 8 -24.66 -7.51 -12.65
C THR A 8 -24.29 -8.90 -12.15
N LEU A 9 -23.34 -8.90 -11.21
CA LEU A 9 -23.08 -9.91 -10.19
C LEU A 9 -22.64 -11.32 -10.63
N LEU A 10 -21.36 -11.61 -10.37
CA LEU A 10 -20.87 -12.63 -9.42
C LEU A 10 -19.50 -13.09 -9.88
N VAL A 11 -18.44 -12.68 -9.18
CA VAL A 11 -17.34 -13.61 -8.86
C VAL A 11 -16.73 -13.17 -7.53
N ALA A 12 -17.23 -13.76 -6.45
CA ALA A 12 -16.46 -13.93 -5.23
C ALA A 12 -15.43 -15.04 -5.51
N THR A 13 -14.29 -14.70 -6.10
CA THR A 13 -13.17 -15.63 -6.21
C THR A 13 -12.36 -15.52 -4.93
N LEU A 14 -12.57 -16.46 -4.01
CA LEU A 14 -11.54 -16.86 -3.05
C LEU A 14 -10.27 -17.15 -3.85
N LEU A 15 -9.26 -16.32 -3.70
CA LEU A 15 -7.90 -16.61 -4.13
C LEU A 15 -7.34 -17.71 -3.21
N THR A 16 -7.70 -18.96 -3.46
CA THR A 16 -6.84 -20.09 -3.13
C THR A 16 -5.67 -20.04 -4.11
N LEU A 17 -4.68 -19.19 -3.81
CA LEU A 17 -3.40 -19.26 -4.50
C LEU A 17 -2.81 -20.63 -4.21
N PRO A 18 -2.50 -21.46 -5.22
CA PRO A 18 -1.72 -22.66 -4.97
C PRO A 18 -0.39 -22.18 -4.38
N ALA A 19 -0.02 -22.74 -3.23
CA ALA A 19 1.35 -22.66 -2.74
C ALA A 19 2.22 -23.28 -3.84
N TRP A 20 2.79 -22.44 -4.71
CA TRP A 20 3.70 -22.91 -5.72
C TRP A 20 4.86 -23.60 -4.99
N PRO A 21 5.14 -24.87 -5.29
CA PRO A 21 6.35 -25.49 -4.77
C PRO A 21 7.50 -24.60 -5.23
N ILE A 22 8.37 -24.24 -4.28
CA ILE A 22 9.68 -23.65 -4.56
C ILE A 22 10.46 -24.76 -5.27
N SER A 23 10.17 -24.96 -6.55
CA SER A 23 10.86 -25.88 -7.41
C SER A 23 12.27 -25.32 -7.56
N ALA A 24 13.23 -26.06 -7.01
CA ALA A 24 14.64 -25.94 -7.29
C ALA A 24 14.87 -26.15 -8.80
N HIS A 25 14.61 -25.11 -9.61
CA HIS A 25 15.10 -25.05 -10.97
C HIS A 25 16.59 -24.70 -10.91
N GLN A 26 17.37 -25.78 -10.95
CA GLN A 26 18.77 -25.79 -11.36
C GLN A 26 18.85 -25.38 -12.83
N GLY A 27 18.76 -24.07 -13.08
CA GLY A 27 19.12 -23.43 -14.33
C GLY A 27 20.06 -22.28 -14.01
N SER A 28 21.27 -22.34 -14.55
CA SER A 28 22.33 -21.34 -14.43
C SER A 28 21.83 -19.91 -14.64
N TYR A 29 21.55 -19.19 -13.55
CA TYR A 29 21.29 -17.74 -13.51
C TYR A 29 22.08 -17.15 -12.34
N GLU A 30 22.70 -16.00 -12.56
CA GLU A 30 23.66 -15.35 -11.66
C GLU A 30 23.16 -15.26 -10.19
N PRO A 31 24.04 -15.47 -9.18
CA PRO A 31 23.69 -15.34 -7.76
C PRO A 31 23.04 -13.99 -7.40
N ALA A 32 23.35 -12.93 -8.16
CA ALA A 32 22.83 -11.59 -7.92
C ALA A 32 21.36 -11.43 -8.33
N GLU A 33 20.93 -12.09 -9.41
CA GLU A 33 19.56 -11.92 -9.91
C GLU A 33 18.54 -12.57 -8.97
N ARG A 34 18.90 -13.73 -8.40
CA ARG A 34 18.09 -14.37 -7.35
C ARG A 34 17.96 -13.48 -6.11
N VAL A 35 19.07 -12.90 -5.63
CA VAL A 35 19.05 -12.00 -4.47
C VAL A 35 18.18 -10.77 -4.72
N VAL A 36 18.26 -10.18 -5.92
CA VAL A 36 17.39 -9.05 -6.30
C VAL A 36 15.93 -9.48 -6.28
N GLN A 37 15.61 -10.58 -6.96
CA GLN A 37 14.24 -11.06 -7.08
C GLN A 37 13.64 -11.35 -5.70
N ASP A 38 14.37 -12.07 -4.84
CA ASP A 38 13.91 -12.40 -3.49
C ASP A 38 13.64 -11.14 -2.66
N VAL A 39 14.58 -10.20 -2.65
CA VAL A 39 14.49 -8.98 -1.83
C VAL A 39 13.38 -8.05 -2.34
N VAL A 40 13.30 -7.83 -3.65
CA VAL A 40 12.30 -6.92 -4.24
C VAL A 40 10.90 -7.52 -4.09
N VAL A 41 10.71 -8.79 -4.44
CA VAL A 41 9.41 -9.47 -4.31
C VAL A 41 8.97 -9.50 -2.86
N PHE A 42 9.85 -9.86 -1.92
CA PHE A 42 9.53 -9.87 -0.50
C PHE A 42 9.13 -8.48 0.02
N THR A 43 9.86 -7.44 -0.39
CA THR A 43 9.58 -6.06 0.05
C THR A 43 8.25 -5.57 -0.50
N MET A 44 7.96 -5.82 -1.78
CA MET A 44 6.68 -5.47 -2.39
C MET A 44 5.52 -6.26 -1.79
N GLN A 45 5.72 -7.54 -1.45
CA GLN A 45 4.71 -8.33 -0.77
C GLN A 45 4.39 -7.79 0.63
N ARG A 46 5.41 -7.35 1.39
CA ARG A 46 5.20 -6.64 2.66
C ARG A 46 4.44 -5.33 2.48
N ALA A 47 4.81 -4.52 1.48
CA ALA A 47 4.12 -3.27 1.18
C ALA A 47 2.63 -3.52 0.85
N ALA A 48 2.34 -4.52 0.01
CA ALA A 48 0.98 -4.91 -0.33
C ALA A 48 0.19 -5.38 0.89
N GLN A 49 0.80 -6.15 1.80
CA GLN A 49 0.16 -6.58 3.05
C GLN A 49 -0.20 -5.40 3.95
N GLU A 50 0.69 -4.41 4.09
CA GLU A 50 0.38 -3.20 4.86
C GLU A 50 -0.78 -2.41 4.26
N LEU A 51 -0.78 -2.21 2.94
CA LEU A 51 -1.89 -1.53 2.25
C LEU A 51 -3.21 -2.31 2.35
N LEU A 52 -3.17 -3.64 2.23
CA LEU A 52 -4.35 -4.50 2.39
C LEU A 52 -4.93 -4.45 3.80
N ARG A 53 -4.08 -4.49 4.83
CA ARG A 53 -4.49 -4.39 6.24
C ARG A 53 -5.30 -3.12 6.48
N VAL A 54 -4.85 -2.02 5.88
CA VAL A 54 -5.51 -0.70 5.95
C VAL A 54 -6.79 -0.66 5.12
N SER A 55 -6.80 -1.25 3.93
CA SER A 55 -7.99 -1.25 3.03
C SER A 55 -9.23 -1.95 3.59
N ARG A 56 -9.04 -2.87 4.56
CA ARG A 56 -10.12 -3.60 5.23
C ARG A 56 -10.83 -2.78 6.30
N ILE A 57 -10.29 -1.60 6.62
CA ILE A 57 -10.88 -0.70 7.60
C ILE A 57 -11.97 0.10 6.89
N ASP A 58 -13.16 0.22 7.50
CA ASP A 58 -14.15 1.17 7.02
C ASP A 58 -13.71 2.59 7.42
N PRO A 59 -13.26 3.40 6.46
CA PRO A 59 -12.73 4.71 6.78
C PRO A 59 -13.81 5.65 7.31
N VAL A 60 -15.11 5.40 7.06
CA VAL A 60 -16.19 6.22 7.59
C VAL A 60 -16.37 5.99 9.09
N TYR A 61 -16.08 4.79 9.61
CA TYR A 61 -16.34 4.44 11.01
C TYR A 61 -15.09 4.42 11.88
N GLN A 62 -13.96 3.98 11.34
CA GLN A 62 -12.79 3.65 12.14
C GLN A 62 -11.59 4.57 11.88
N GLY A 63 -11.54 5.28 10.74
CA GLY A 63 -10.33 5.99 10.32
C GLY A 63 -9.14 5.05 10.06
N TYR A 64 -8.02 5.54 9.56
CA TYR A 64 -6.86 4.69 9.22
C TYR A 64 -5.72 4.71 10.26
N SER A 65 -5.64 5.75 11.09
CA SER A 65 -4.62 5.93 12.10
C SER A 65 -4.95 5.16 13.38
N ARG A 66 -3.92 4.60 14.00
CA ARG A 66 -4.05 3.78 15.22
C ARG A 66 -4.47 4.60 16.45
N HIS A 67 -4.42 5.94 16.35
CA HIS A 67 -4.58 6.85 17.48
C HIS A 67 -6.03 7.30 17.74
N TYR A 68 -6.96 7.10 16.79
CA TYR A 68 -8.33 7.59 16.94
C TYR A 68 -9.27 6.43 17.30
N VAL A 69 -9.51 6.25 18.60
CA VAL A 69 -10.37 5.19 19.18
C VAL A 69 -11.83 5.64 19.34
N ASN A 70 -12.20 6.85 18.91
CA ASN A 70 -13.54 7.38 19.13
C ASN A 70 -14.58 6.74 18.19
N ARG A 71 -15.17 5.65 18.69
CA ARG A 71 -16.41 5.02 18.19
C ARG A 71 -17.62 5.84 18.61
N GLN A 72 -17.79 7.03 18.02
CA GLN A 72 -19.10 7.68 18.03
C GLN A 72 -20.01 6.96 17.02
N PRO A 73 -21.30 6.73 17.33
CA PRO A 73 -22.23 6.15 16.37
C PRO A 73 -22.29 7.03 15.11
N ALA A 74 -22.35 6.41 13.93
CA ALA A 74 -22.34 7.18 12.69
C ALA A 74 -23.51 8.16 12.66
N PRO A 75 -23.23 9.47 12.44
CA PRO A 75 -24.29 10.45 12.34
C PRO A 75 -25.16 10.13 11.13
N ARG A 76 -26.41 10.61 11.16
CA ARG A 76 -27.19 10.74 9.92
C ARG A 76 -26.49 11.79 9.05
N LEU A 77 -25.50 11.35 8.28
CA LEU A 77 -24.77 12.21 7.36
C LEU A 77 -25.72 12.67 6.24
N ASP A 78 -25.63 13.94 5.88
CA ASP A 78 -26.28 14.45 4.68
C ASP A 78 -25.53 13.97 3.42
N GLU A 79 -26.18 14.05 2.25
CA GLU A 79 -25.59 13.51 1.02
C GLU A 79 -24.29 14.25 0.63
N ARG A 80 -24.19 15.55 0.97
CA ARG A 80 -22.99 16.35 0.73
C ARG A 80 -21.78 15.82 1.51
N SER A 81 -21.92 15.57 2.81
CA SER A 81 -20.83 15.04 3.63
C SER A 81 -20.43 13.63 3.18
N ARG A 82 -21.39 12.80 2.77
CA ARG A 82 -21.10 11.47 2.19
C ARG A 82 -20.28 11.57 0.91
N GLN A 83 -20.62 12.50 0.01
CA GLN A 83 -19.85 12.73 -1.21
C GLN A 83 -18.43 13.21 -0.90
N GLN A 84 -18.25 14.11 0.07
CA GLN A 84 -16.93 14.57 0.51
C GLN A 84 -16.08 13.42 1.06
N LEU A 85 -16.66 12.56 1.91
CA LEU A 85 -15.96 11.38 2.45
C LEU A 85 -15.60 10.37 1.36
N ARG A 86 -16.48 10.10 0.38
CA ARG A 86 -16.17 9.23 -0.76
C ARG A 86 -15.02 9.77 -1.60
N LYS A 87 -15.03 11.08 -1.89
CA LYS A 87 -13.94 11.73 -2.63
C LYS A 87 -12.63 11.64 -1.85
N LEU A 88 -12.67 11.92 -0.56
CA LEU A 88 -11.50 11.84 0.33
C LEU A 88 -10.92 10.42 0.35
N ALA A 89 -11.76 9.39 0.43
CA ALA A 89 -11.33 7.99 0.38
C ALA A 89 -10.67 7.62 -0.96
N ALA A 90 -11.26 8.06 -2.08
CA ALA A 90 -10.69 7.82 -3.41
C ALA A 90 -9.34 8.52 -3.59
N ASP A 91 -9.21 9.76 -3.13
CA ASP A 91 -7.96 10.52 -3.22
C ASP A 91 -6.87 9.90 -2.33
N HIS A 92 -7.23 9.40 -1.15
CA HIS A 92 -6.32 8.64 -0.29
C HIS A 92 -5.82 7.36 -0.95
N GLN A 93 -6.71 6.54 -1.52
CA GLN A 93 -6.32 5.32 -2.26
C GLN A 93 -5.38 5.63 -3.43
N ARG A 94 -5.63 6.72 -4.18
CA ARG A 94 -4.74 7.17 -5.26
C ARG A 94 -3.36 7.56 -4.75
N LYS A 95 -3.27 8.17 -3.56
CA LYS A 95 -1.99 8.53 -2.93
C LYS A 95 -1.22 7.30 -2.47
N LEU A 96 -1.88 6.33 -1.84
CA LEU A 96 -1.25 5.07 -1.44
C LEU A 96 -0.69 4.30 -2.65
N ALA A 97 -1.47 4.18 -3.73
CA ALA A 97 -0.99 3.61 -4.99
C ALA A 97 0.14 4.44 -5.64
N GLY A 98 0.26 5.73 -5.29
CA GLY A 98 1.40 6.57 -5.65
C GLY A 98 2.68 6.11 -4.94
N PHE A 99 2.61 5.90 -3.62
CA PHE A 99 3.76 5.45 -2.83
C PHE A 99 4.20 4.03 -3.17
N GLU A 100 3.26 3.12 -3.44
CA GLU A 100 3.58 1.77 -3.90
C GLU A 100 4.40 1.81 -5.20
N ARG A 101 3.98 2.62 -6.17
CA ARG A 101 4.73 2.81 -7.42
C ARG A 101 6.07 3.51 -7.24
N GLU A 102 6.18 4.38 -6.24
CA GLU A 102 7.44 5.04 -5.91
C GLU A 102 8.42 4.05 -5.30
N LEU A 103 7.98 3.22 -4.36
CA LEU A 103 8.76 2.13 -3.77
C LEU A 103 9.23 1.16 -4.86
N ASP A 104 8.33 0.69 -5.71
CA ASP A 104 8.66 -0.22 -6.83
C ASP A 104 9.78 0.33 -7.72
N ARG A 105 9.67 1.61 -8.14
CA ARG A 105 10.70 2.30 -8.93
C ARG A 105 12.02 2.46 -8.19
N GLU A 106 11.99 2.72 -6.89
CA GLU A 106 13.21 2.81 -6.08
C GLU A 106 13.89 1.43 -5.97
N LEU A 107 13.12 0.38 -5.70
CA LEU A 107 13.62 -0.99 -5.65
C LEU A 107 14.25 -1.42 -6.97
N ASP A 108 13.63 -1.09 -8.11
CA ASP A 108 14.20 -1.34 -9.43
C ASP A 108 15.53 -0.61 -9.67
N LYS A 109 15.64 0.64 -9.23
CA LYS A 109 16.91 1.40 -9.31
C LYS A 109 17.99 0.74 -8.44
N LEU A 110 17.65 0.35 -7.22
CA LEU A 110 18.57 -0.31 -6.29
C LEU A 110 19.02 -1.67 -6.80
N ALA A 111 18.11 -2.44 -7.38
CA ALA A 111 18.39 -3.70 -8.05
C ALA A 111 19.41 -3.51 -9.18
N ASN A 112 19.21 -2.50 -10.03
CA ASN A 112 20.12 -2.17 -11.13
C ASN A 112 21.50 -1.68 -10.65
N GLU A 113 21.59 -0.99 -9.52
CA GLU A 113 22.87 -0.65 -8.88
C GLU A 113 23.57 -1.93 -8.37
N TYR A 114 22.84 -2.78 -7.64
CA TYR A 114 23.40 -4.01 -7.10
C TYR A 114 23.89 -4.98 -8.19
N ARG A 115 23.13 -5.16 -9.27
CA ARG A 115 23.55 -5.93 -10.46
C ARG A 115 24.87 -5.42 -11.05
N ARG A 116 25.07 -4.10 -11.07
CA ARG A 116 26.32 -3.50 -11.56
C ARG A 116 27.49 -3.72 -10.62
N ASP A 117 27.27 -3.58 -9.31
CA ASP A 117 28.29 -3.75 -8.29
C ASP A 117 28.69 -5.23 -8.13
N SER A 118 27.74 -6.16 -8.22
CA SER A 118 27.96 -7.60 -8.04
C SER A 118 28.76 -8.24 -9.18
N LYS A 119 28.66 -7.71 -10.40
CA LYS A 119 29.46 -8.11 -11.56
C LYS A 119 30.95 -7.77 -11.41
N LYS A 120 31.27 -6.69 -10.70
CA LYS A 120 32.65 -6.19 -10.54
C LYS A 120 33.39 -6.77 -9.32
N GLY A 121 32.67 -7.31 -8.34
CA GLY A 121 33.24 -7.80 -7.07
C GLY A 121 33.46 -9.31 -7.03
N LYS A 122 34.44 -9.77 -6.22
CA LYS A 122 34.60 -11.17 -5.77
C LYS A 122 34.70 -11.20 -4.23
N GLY A 123 34.33 -12.33 -3.62
CA GLY A 123 34.47 -12.57 -2.18
C GLY A 123 33.87 -11.46 -1.30
N HIS A 124 34.68 -10.90 -0.39
CA HIS A 124 34.30 -9.83 0.54
C HIS A 124 33.62 -8.61 -0.14
N LYS A 125 34.05 -8.23 -1.36
CA LYS A 125 33.43 -7.12 -2.10
C LYS A 125 31.96 -7.40 -2.48
N ARG A 126 31.62 -8.66 -2.78
CA ARG A 126 30.22 -9.07 -3.05
C ARG A 126 29.38 -9.05 -1.79
N ALA A 127 29.93 -9.51 -0.66
CA ALA A 127 29.24 -9.45 0.63
C ALA A 127 28.89 -8.00 1.01
N LYS A 128 29.86 -7.09 0.89
CA LYS A 128 29.65 -5.65 1.13
C LYS A 128 28.62 -5.02 0.18
N ALA A 129 28.62 -5.42 -1.10
CA ALA A 129 27.61 -4.95 -2.05
C ALA A 129 26.20 -5.44 -1.68
N ARG A 130 26.07 -6.70 -1.23
CA ARG A 130 24.78 -7.26 -0.77
C ARG A 130 24.27 -6.54 0.47
N GLU A 131 25.15 -6.32 1.44
CA GLU A 131 24.80 -5.58 2.66
C GLU A 131 24.36 -4.15 2.35
N LYS A 132 25.10 -3.44 1.49
CA LYS A 132 24.72 -2.10 1.03
C LYS A 132 23.36 -2.09 0.32
N PHE A 133 23.10 -3.08 -0.54
CA PHE A 133 21.81 -3.23 -1.23
C PHE A 133 20.67 -3.43 -0.23
N GLN A 134 20.82 -4.37 0.71
CA GLN A 134 19.80 -4.62 1.73
C GLN A 134 19.50 -3.37 2.55
N ARG A 135 20.53 -2.68 3.05
CA ARG A 135 20.35 -1.43 3.83
C ARG A 135 19.58 -0.37 3.05
N LYS A 136 19.83 -0.22 1.74
CA LYS A 136 19.12 0.74 0.90
C LYS A 136 17.67 0.33 0.66
N VAL A 137 17.40 -0.96 0.47
CA VAL A 137 16.03 -1.50 0.37
C VAL A 137 15.27 -1.24 1.67
N ASP A 138 15.87 -1.53 2.81
CA ASP A 138 15.25 -1.32 4.12
C ASP A 138 14.92 0.16 4.33
N GLN A 139 15.82 1.07 3.95
CA GLN A 139 15.57 2.53 4.00
C GLN A 139 14.44 2.98 3.06
N ALA A 140 14.36 2.44 1.84
CA ALA A 140 13.28 2.75 0.91
C ALA A 140 11.93 2.27 1.48
N TYR A 141 11.90 1.06 2.05
CA TYR A 141 10.73 0.51 2.70
C TYR A 141 10.31 1.33 3.94
N GLU A 142 11.26 1.76 4.78
CA GLU A 142 10.97 2.62 5.93
C GLU A 142 10.33 3.94 5.51
N ARG A 143 10.84 4.60 4.46
CA ARG A 143 10.22 5.81 3.90
C ARG A 143 8.80 5.54 3.40
N PHE A 144 8.58 4.41 2.74
CA PHE A 144 7.24 4.01 2.30
C PHE A 144 6.27 3.91 3.48
N ILE A 145 6.68 3.28 4.58
CA ILE A 145 5.87 3.17 5.80
C ILE A 145 5.58 4.55 6.40
N VAL A 146 6.61 5.37 6.62
CA VAL A 146 6.45 6.72 7.20
C VAL A 146 5.53 7.60 6.35
N ASN A 147 5.66 7.53 5.03
CA ASN A 147 4.79 8.27 4.11
C ASN A 147 3.35 7.78 4.16
N THR A 148 3.16 6.46 4.23
CA THR A 148 1.85 5.81 4.34
C THR A 148 1.15 6.20 5.65
N GLU A 149 1.83 6.10 6.78
CA GLU A 149 1.33 6.51 8.10
C GLU A 149 0.96 8.00 8.13
N ARG A 150 1.83 8.87 7.61
CA ARG A 150 1.54 10.31 7.52
C ARG A 150 0.31 10.61 6.66
N GLN A 151 0.06 9.84 5.59
CA GLN A 151 -1.16 10.03 4.81
C GLN A 151 -2.41 9.50 5.53
N HIS A 152 -2.29 8.44 6.31
CA HIS A 152 -3.38 7.99 7.17
C HIS A 152 -3.77 9.06 8.18
N ASP A 153 -2.79 9.68 8.85
CA ASP A 153 -3.05 10.77 9.79
C ASP A 153 -3.72 11.97 9.12
N ARG A 154 -3.25 12.34 7.92
CA ARG A 154 -3.86 13.44 7.14
C ARG A 154 -5.29 13.12 6.72
N PHE A 155 -5.55 11.88 6.30
CA PHE A 155 -6.88 11.42 5.97
C PHE A 155 -7.80 11.54 7.18
N ASP A 156 -7.38 11.06 8.34
CA ASP A 156 -8.19 11.08 9.56
C ASP A 156 -8.48 12.50 10.05
N GLN A 157 -7.49 13.39 10.00
CA GLN A 157 -7.71 14.80 10.31
C GLN A 157 -8.74 15.45 9.36
N GLN A 158 -8.70 15.13 8.07
CA GLN A 158 -9.66 15.66 7.09
C GLN A 158 -11.05 15.04 7.28
N ARG A 159 -11.11 13.74 7.56
CA ARG A 159 -12.35 13.03 7.90
C ARG A 159 -13.00 13.65 9.12
N GLU A 160 -12.25 13.85 10.20
CA GLU A 160 -12.76 14.40 11.45
C GLU A 160 -13.36 15.80 11.25
N ARG A 161 -12.72 16.64 10.42
CA ARG A 161 -13.29 17.95 10.05
C ARG A 161 -14.62 17.82 9.34
N ILE A 162 -14.73 16.94 8.34
CA ILE A 162 -15.98 16.71 7.60
C ILE A 162 -17.08 16.22 8.56
N LEU A 163 -16.75 15.29 9.46
CA LEU A 163 -17.70 14.76 10.44
C LEU A 163 -18.11 15.84 11.44
N SER A 164 -17.17 16.60 12.00
CA SER A 164 -17.43 17.71 12.92
C SER A 164 -18.32 18.79 12.29
N ASP A 165 -18.07 19.15 11.03
CA ASP A 165 -18.91 20.11 10.29
C ASP A 165 -20.33 19.57 10.11
N ALA A 166 -20.47 18.28 9.79
CA ALA A 166 -21.77 17.61 9.68
C ALA A 166 -22.53 17.61 11.02
N TYR A 167 -21.84 17.37 12.14
CA TYR A 167 -22.44 17.44 13.49
C TYR A 167 -22.91 18.86 13.84
N ALA A 168 -22.06 19.87 13.62
CA ALA A 168 -22.38 21.27 13.90
C ALA A 168 -23.53 21.81 13.04
N TYR A 169 -23.68 21.31 11.81
CA TYR A 169 -24.81 21.67 10.94
C TYR A 169 -26.13 21.08 11.43
N HIS A 170 -26.11 19.84 11.95
CA HIS A 170 -27.32 19.19 12.47
C HIS A 170 -27.79 19.82 13.79
N SER A 171 -26.89 20.25 14.67
CA SER A 171 -27.25 20.90 15.93
C SER A 171 -27.85 22.30 15.79
N ARG A 172 -27.77 22.93 14.60
CA ARG A 172 -28.37 24.25 14.32
C ARG A 172 -29.77 24.16 13.67
N ARG A 173 -30.18 22.97 13.25
CA ARG A 173 -31.46 22.74 12.53
C ARG A 173 -32.57 22.22 13.44
N TYR A 174 -32.22 21.83 14.67
CA TYR A 174 -33.11 21.48 15.76
C TYR A 174 -32.90 22.47 16.90
#